data_AF-I7LKX4-F1
#
_entry.id   AF-I7LKX4-F1
#
_cell.length_a   1.000
_cell.length_b   1.000
_cell.length_c   1.000
_cell.angle_alpha   90.00
_cell.angle_beta   90.00
_cell.angle_gamma   90.00
#
_symmetry.space_group_name_H-M   'P 1'
#
loop_
_entity.id
_entity.type
_entity.pdbx_description
1 polymer ?
#
loop_
_entity_poly.entity_id
_entity_poly.type
_entity_poly.pdbx_seq_one_letter_code
_entity_poly.pdbx_strand_id
1 'polypeptide(L)'
;MAKLLSVCDKSWENNWEVLIPFYRFPEEIRKIMYTTNIIEGFHRQLRKVTKSKAIFPNDESLEKMLFLVAKECNEKMDTKI
;
A
#
# COMPACT_ATOMS: atom_id res chain seq x y z
N MET A 1 0.34 19.53 18.08
CA MET A 1 -0.47 18.43 18.64
C MET A 1 -1.95 18.61 18.32
N ALA A 2 -2.65 19.64 18.82
CA ALA A 2 -4.10 19.82 18.59
C ALA A 2 -4.53 19.97 17.10
N LYS A 3 -3.69 20.58 16.26
CA LYS A 3 -3.98 20.79 14.82
C LYS A 3 -3.87 19.51 13.97
N LEU A 4 -3.16 18.48 14.45
CA LEU A 4 -3.05 17.20 13.73
C LEU A 4 -4.27 16.30 14.01
N LEU A 5 -4.78 16.32 15.25
CA LEU A 5 -6.02 15.63 15.62
C LEU A 5 -7.21 16.15 14.81
N SER A 6 -7.36 17.48 14.69
CA SER A 6 -8.50 18.07 13.96
C SER A 6 -8.52 17.80 12.46
N VAL A 7 -7.39 17.43 11.85
CA VAL A 7 -7.30 17.03 10.44
C VAL A 7 -7.71 15.57 10.28
N CYS A 8 -7.29 14.70 11.19
CA CYS A 8 -7.70 13.30 11.21
C CYS A 8 -9.23 13.19 11.36
N ASP A 9 -9.82 13.90 12.33
CA ASP A 9 -11.26 13.84 12.60
C ASP A 9 -12.08 14.23 11.35
N LYS A 10 -11.72 15.34 10.71
CA LYS A 10 -12.36 15.79 9.47
C LYS A 10 -12.17 14.81 8.31
N SER A 11 -11.01 14.17 8.20
CA SER A 11 -10.75 13.17 7.16
C SER A 11 -11.62 11.93 7.35
N TRP A 12 -11.82 11.49 8.58
CA TRP A 12 -12.71 10.37 8.90
C TRP A 12 -14.16 10.69 8.59
N GLU A 13 -14.64 11.86 9.02
CA GLU A 13 -16.00 12.33 8.73
C GLU A 13 -16.26 12.44 7.22
N ASN A 14 -15.32 13.04 6.47
CA ASN A 14 -15.47 13.23 5.03
C ASN A 14 -15.47 11.91 4.23
N ASN A 15 -14.78 10.88 4.72
CA ASN A 15 -14.68 9.58 4.03
C ASN A 15 -15.60 8.51 4.64
N TRP A 16 -16.48 8.89 5.58
CA TRP A 16 -17.30 7.95 6.34
C TRP A 16 -18.11 7.00 5.43
N GLU A 17 -18.73 7.54 4.37
CA GLU A 17 -19.51 6.76 3.38
C GLU A 17 -18.67 5.70 2.65
N VAL A 18 -17.38 5.94 2.46
CA VAL A 18 -16.45 4.98 1.82
C VAL A 18 -15.97 3.91 2.82
N LEU A 19 -15.91 4.27 4.11
CA LEU A 19 -15.40 3.41 5.17
C LEU A 19 -16.47 2.48 5.75
N ILE A 20 -17.74 2.90 5.84
CA ILE A 20 -18.83 2.09 6.38
C ILE A 20 -18.96 0.68 5.75
N PRO A 21 -18.89 0.52 4.40
CA PRO A 21 -19.01 -0.78 3.76
C PRO A 21 -18.02 -1.84 4.26
N PHE A 22 -16.89 -1.41 4.84
CA PHE A 22 -15.92 -2.30 5.49
C PHE A 22 -16.57 -3.18 6.58
N TYR A 23 -17.54 -2.66 7.32
CA TYR A 23 -18.21 -3.40 8.39
C TYR A 23 -19.18 -4.48 7.89
N ARG A 24 -19.47 -4.51 6.59
CA ARG A 24 -20.29 -5.56 5.96
C ARG A 24 -19.55 -6.90 5.84
N PHE A 25 -18.22 -6.89 5.89
CA PHE A 25 -17.42 -8.10 5.73
C PHE A 25 -17.34 -8.92 7.04
N PRO A 26 -17.28 -10.27 6.95
CA PRO A 26 -17.02 -11.15 8.09
C PRO A 26 -15.74 -10.79 8.84
N GLU A 27 -15.66 -11.18 10.11
CA GLU A 27 -14.52 -10.85 10.97
C GLU A 27 -13.19 -11.37 10.41
N GLU A 28 -13.19 -12.55 9.80
CA GLU A 28 -12.02 -13.17 9.18
C GLU A 28 -11.45 -12.30 8.06
N ILE A 29 -12.32 -11.74 7.22
CA ILE A 29 -11.93 -10.86 6.11
C ILE A 29 -11.50 -9.49 6.65
N ARG A 30 -12.22 -8.93 7.63
CA ARG A 30 -11.84 -7.65 8.27
C ARG A 30 -10.45 -7.74 8.91
N LYS A 31 -10.12 -8.87 9.54
CA LYS A 31 -8.80 -9.10 10.12
C LYS A 31 -7.71 -9.03 9.04
N ILE A 32 -7.91 -9.69 7.90
CA ILE A 32 -6.97 -9.63 6.77
C ILE A 32 -6.86 -8.21 6.22
N MET A 33 -7.99 -7.52 6.00
CA MET A 33 -7.99 -6.16 5.47
C MET A 33 -7.31 -5.14 6.40
N TYR A 34 -7.46 -5.29 7.73
CA TYR A 34 -6.77 -4.45 8.71
C TYR A 34 -5.26 -4.71 8.77
N THR A 35 -4.78 -5.87 8.30
CA THR A 35 -3.34 -6.08 8.22
C THR A 35 -2.72 -5.29 7.07
N THR A 36 -1.92 -4.28 7.43
CA THR A 36 -1.18 -3.48 6.45
C THR A 36 0.14 -4.11 6.05
N ASN A 37 0.60 -5.17 6.74
CA ASN A 37 1.88 -5.85 6.54
C ASN A 37 2.18 -6.19 5.06
N ILE A 38 1.18 -6.66 4.31
CA ILE A 38 1.34 -7.06 2.90
C ILE A 38 1.63 -5.82 2.04
N ILE A 39 0.77 -4.80 2.13
CA ILE A 39 0.88 -3.57 1.34
C ILE A 39 2.11 -2.76 1.75
N GLU A 40 2.40 -2.65 3.06
CA GLU A 40 3.59 -1.99 3.57
C GLU A 40 4.88 -2.69 3.16
N GLY A 41 4.89 -4.03 3.18
CA GLY A 41 5.98 -4.86 2.70
C GLY A 41 6.27 -4.62 1.22
N PHE A 42 5.22 -4.59 0.39
CA PHE A 42 5.33 -4.27 -1.03
C PHE A 42 5.85 -2.84 -1.27
N HIS A 43 5.26 -1.84 -0.63
CA HIS A 43 5.72 -0.45 -0.71
C HIS A 43 7.17 -0.27 -0.26
N ARG A 44 7.63 -1.04 0.73
CA ARG A 44 9.02 -1.03 1.15
C ARG A 44 9.96 -1.51 0.04
N GLN A 45 9.60 -2.54 -0.71
CA GLN A 45 10.41 -3.03 -1.84
C GLN A 45 10.46 -1.99 -2.97
N LEU A 46 9.31 -1.39 -3.31
CA LEU A 46 9.26 -0.31 -4.31
C LEU A 46 10.13 0.87 -3.91
N ARG A 47 10.02 1.35 -2.66
CA ARG A 47 10.85 2.46 -2.15
C ARG A 47 12.34 2.12 -2.15
N LYS A 48 12.71 0.85 -1.92
CA LYS A 48 14.11 0.41 -1.94
C LYS A 48 14.72 0.61 -3.32
N VAL A 49 14.01 0.21 -4.39
CA VAL A 49 14.54 0.32 -5.76
C VAL A 49 14.51 1.75 -6.30
N THR A 50 13.45 2.52 -5.99
CA THR A 50 13.35 3.90 -6.46
C THR A 50 14.33 4.82 -5.73
N LYS A 51 14.66 4.54 -4.45
CA LYS A 51 15.71 5.28 -3.75
C LYS A 51 17.09 5.09 -4.37
N SER A 52 17.35 3.94 -5.00
CA SER A 52 18.63 3.66 -5.68
C SER A 52 18.76 4.34 -7.04
N LYS A 53 17.64 4.67 -7.71
CA LYS A 53 17.62 5.37 -9.00
C LYS A 53 16.79 6.65 -8.87
N ALA A 54 17.47 7.77 -8.68
CA ALA A 54 16.82 9.08 -8.50
C ALA A 54 16.27 9.67 -9.81
N ILE A 55 16.77 9.26 -10.98
CA ILE A 55 16.37 9.79 -12.29
C ILE A 55 16.10 8.62 -13.23
N PHE A 56 14.96 8.68 -13.91
CA PHE A 56 14.58 7.76 -14.98
C PHE A 56 14.61 8.49 -16.32
N PRO A 57 15.14 7.85 -17.39
CA PRO A 57 15.23 8.48 -18.71
C PRO A 57 13.88 8.70 -19.39
N ASN A 58 12.87 7.88 -19.08
CA ASN A 58 11.49 8.03 -19.55
C ASN A 58 10.51 7.25 -18.64
N ASP A 59 9.20 7.51 -18.77
CA ASP A 59 8.17 6.87 -17.95
C ASP A 59 8.11 5.36 -18.15
N GLU A 60 8.36 4.87 -19.38
CA GLU A 60 8.38 3.44 -19.70
C GLU A 60 9.49 2.70 -18.93
N SER A 61 10.64 3.33 -18.71
CA SER A 61 11.75 2.74 -17.95
C SER A 61 11.42 2.63 -16.46
N LEU A 62 10.64 3.57 -15.92
CA LEU A 62 10.12 3.50 -14.55
C LEU A 62 9.10 2.37 -14.44
N GLU A 63 8.14 2.30 -15.38
CA GLU A 63 7.11 1.26 -15.41
C GLU A 63 7.73 -0.15 -15.48
N LYS A 64 8.69 -0.36 -16.39
CA LYS A 64 9.41 -1.64 -16.50
C LYS A 64 10.14 -2.00 -15.20
N MET A 65 10.75 -1.03 -14.53
CA MET A 65 11.41 -1.28 -13.26
C MET A 65 10.41 -1.67 -12.16
N LEU A 66 9.28 -0.97 -12.05
CA LEU A 66 8.23 -1.29 -11.09
C LEU A 66 7.64 -2.69 -11.36
N PHE A 67 7.43 -3.03 -12.63
CA PHE A 67 6.97 -4.36 -13.04
C PHE A 67 7.94 -5.47 -12.61
N LEU A 68 9.24 -5.30 -12.83
CA LEU A 68 10.25 -6.28 -12.43
C LEU A 68 10.25 -6.50 -10.91
N VAL A 69 10.10 -5.44 -10.11
CA VAL A 69 10.00 -5.58 -8.65
C VAL A 69 8.70 -6.24 -8.23
N ALA A 70 7.58 -5.92 -8.88
CA ALA A 70 6.31 -6.60 -8.61
C ALA A 70 6.41 -8.09 -8.90
N LYS A 71 7.03 -8.47 -10.02
CA LYS A 71 7.30 -9.87 -10.38
C LYS A 71 8.16 -10.58 -9.32
N GLU A 72 9.27 -9.97 -8.91
CA GLU A 72 10.15 -10.54 -7.87
C GLU A 72 9.43 -10.68 -6.52
N CYS A 73 8.58 -9.72 -6.16
CA CYS A 73 7.76 -9.80 -4.95
C CYS A 73 6.77 -10.95 -5.02
N ASN A 74 6.13 -11.15 -6.17
CA ASN A 74 5.17 -12.24 -6.39
C ASN A 74 5.86 -13.60 -6.27
N GLU A 75 6.98 -13.80 -6.96
CA GLU A 75 7.75 -15.05 -6.90
C GLU A 75 8.17 -15.42 -5.46
N LYS A 76 8.56 -14.42 -4.66
CA LYS A 76 8.91 -14.60 -3.23
C LYS A 76 7.72 -14.91 -2.33
N MET A 77 6.53 -14.46 -2.70
CA MET A 77 5.30 -14.78 -1.97
C MET A 77 4.86 -16.20 -2.28
N ASP A 78 4.94 -16.62 -3.55
CA ASP A 78 4.62 -17.97 -4.00
C ASP A 78 5.53 -19.03 -3.37
N THR A 79 6.79 -18.69 -3.07
CA THR A 79 7.73 -19.63 -2.40
C THR A 79 7.52 -19.75 -0.89
N LYS A 80 6.71 -18.88 -0.27
CA LYS A 80 6.48 -18.87 1.19
C LYS A 80 5.15 -19.51 1.59
N ILE A 81 4.32 -19.87 0.61
CA ILE A 81 3.07 -20.62 0.77
C ILE A 81 3.40 -22.10 0.67
#